data_AF-A0A382LS50-F1
#
_entry.id   AF-A0A382LS50-F1
#
_cell.length_a   1.000
_cell.length_b   1.000
_cell.length_c   1.000
_cell.angle_alpha   90.00
_cell.angle_beta   90.00
_cell.angle_gamma   90.00
#
_symmetry.space_group_name_H-M   'P 1'
#
loop_
_entity.id
_entity.type
_entity.pdbx_description
1 polymer ?
#
loop_
_entity_poly.entity_id
_entity_poly.type
_entity_poly.pdbx_seq_one_letter_code
_entity_poly.pdbx_strand_id
1 'polypeptide(L)'
;MKDLAISSSSGTENQEKTPIDFESSVDLAIHKSRDYLLSQQTEEGYWVDKLESNATITAELIFFMYFTGTVEAEKQEKLAQYLLYKQREDGSWPLYFGGPCDINSTVESYMALKLTGISADQPEMTRAREA
;
A
#
# COMPACT_ATOMS: atom_id res chain seq x y z
N MET A 1 7.51 25.09 -65.58
CA MET A 1 6.49 24.23 -66.21
C MET A 1 7.09 22.83 -66.35
N LYS A 2 6.35 21.79 -65.92
CA LYS A 2 6.68 20.36 -65.70
C LYS A 2 6.99 19.93 -64.25
N ASP A 3 5.91 19.84 -63.46
CA ASP A 3 5.28 18.63 -62.91
C ASP A 3 6.10 17.41 -62.38
N LEU A 4 5.69 17.05 -61.16
CA LEU A 4 5.38 15.71 -60.60
C LEU A 4 6.51 14.70 -60.30
N ALA A 5 6.75 14.48 -59.00
CA ALA A 5 6.70 13.15 -58.40
C ALA A 5 6.35 13.24 -56.90
N ILE A 6 5.20 12.66 -56.58
CA ILE A 6 4.60 12.50 -55.25
C ILE A 6 5.35 11.35 -54.55
N SER A 7 5.81 11.56 -53.31
CA SER A 7 6.11 10.47 -52.38
C SER A 7 5.22 10.65 -51.15
N SER A 8 4.27 9.74 -51.06
CA SER A 8 3.20 9.65 -50.06
C SER A 8 3.76 9.55 -48.64
N SER A 9 3.39 10.50 -47.78
CA SER A 9 3.46 10.29 -46.33
C SER A 9 2.55 9.11 -45.98
N SER A 10 3.16 7.99 -45.55
CA SER A 10 2.44 6.86 -44.97
C SER A 10 1.56 7.37 -43.83
N GLY A 11 0.25 7.36 -44.09
CA GLY A 11 -0.78 7.74 -43.14
C GLY A 11 -0.57 6.94 -41.86
N THR A 12 -0.62 7.64 -40.75
CA THR A 12 -0.87 7.03 -39.45
C THR A 12 -2.20 6.30 -39.59
N GLU A 13 -2.15 4.97 -39.70
CA GLU A 13 -3.32 4.11 -39.58
C GLU A 13 -3.94 4.43 -38.21
N ASN A 14 -5.01 5.23 -38.24
CA ASN A 14 -5.96 5.27 -37.16
C ASN A 14 -6.48 3.84 -37.02
N GLN A 15 -5.93 3.11 -36.05
CA GLN A 15 -6.57 1.89 -35.56
C GLN A 15 -7.98 2.30 -35.12
N GLU A 16 -8.96 2.00 -35.97
CA GLU A 16 -10.37 2.05 -35.60
C GLU A 16 -10.50 1.18 -34.34
N LYS A 17 -10.64 1.84 -33.20
CA LYS A 17 -11.08 1.16 -31.98
C LYS A 17 -12.47 0.65 -32.28
N THR A 18 -12.58 -0.64 -32.59
CA THR A 18 -13.87 -1.33 -32.65
C THR A 18 -14.69 -0.89 -31.45
N PRO A 19 -15.93 -0.43 -31.64
CA PRO A 19 -16.77 -0.03 -30.52
C PRO A 19 -16.82 -1.22 -29.57
N ILE A 20 -16.30 -1.05 -28.36
CA ILE A 20 -16.45 -2.06 -27.32
C ILE A 20 -17.96 -2.14 -27.10
N ASP A 21 -18.52 -3.29 -27.42
CA ASP A 21 -19.90 -3.57 -27.05
C ASP A 21 -19.97 -3.54 -25.52
N PHE A 22 -20.59 -2.47 -25.03
CA PHE A 22 -20.58 -2.15 -23.61
C PHE A 22 -21.22 -3.27 -22.80
N GLU A 23 -22.31 -3.85 -23.29
CA GLU A 23 -23.04 -4.92 -22.62
C GLU A 23 -22.17 -6.18 -22.46
N SER A 24 -21.57 -6.70 -23.54
CA SER A 24 -20.67 -7.85 -23.43
C SER A 24 -19.42 -7.58 -22.59
N SER A 25 -18.92 -6.34 -22.58
CA SER A 25 -17.78 -5.97 -21.74
C SER A 25 -18.13 -5.98 -20.24
N VAL A 26 -19.34 -5.55 -19.87
CA VAL A 26 -19.84 -5.60 -18.50
C VAL A 26 -20.06 -7.05 -18.08
N ASP A 27 -20.70 -7.87 -18.90
CA ASP A 27 -20.92 -9.30 -18.59
C ASP A 27 -19.61 -10.04 -18.38
N LEU A 28 -18.61 -9.76 -19.22
CA LEU A 28 -17.27 -10.33 -19.07
C LEU A 28 -16.61 -9.91 -17.74
N ALA A 29 -16.75 -8.64 -17.36
CA ALA A 29 -16.21 -8.13 -16.10
C ALA A 29 -16.90 -8.76 -14.89
N ILE A 30 -18.22 -8.95 -14.95
CA ILE A 30 -19.01 -9.62 -13.91
C ILE A 30 -18.56 -11.07 -13.75
N HIS A 31 -18.46 -11.83 -14.85
CA HIS A 31 -18.02 -13.23 -14.80
C HIS A 31 -16.61 -13.36 -14.21
N LYS A 32 -15.66 -12.55 -14.67
CA LYS A 32 -14.29 -12.56 -14.13
C LYS A 32 -14.22 -12.22 -12.65
N SER A 33 -14.98 -11.21 -12.22
CA SER A 33 -15.00 -10.77 -10.81
C SER A 33 -15.64 -11.82 -9.90
N ARG A 34 -16.74 -12.43 -10.34
CA ARG A 34 -17.39 -13.54 -9.63
C ARG A 34 -16.45 -14.72 -9.51
N ASP A 35 -15.84 -15.15 -10.61
CA ASP A 35 -14.99 -16.34 -10.63
C ASP A 35 -13.75 -16.12 -9.74
N TYR A 36 -13.18 -14.92 -9.76
CA TYR A 36 -12.11 -14.55 -8.83
C TYR A 36 -12.59 -14.60 -7.37
N LEU A 37 -13.70 -13.94 -7.04
CA LEU A 37 -14.19 -13.92 -5.66
C LEU A 37 -14.49 -15.34 -5.15
N LEU A 38 -15.16 -16.17 -5.94
CA LEU A 38 -15.45 -17.56 -5.59
C LEU A 38 -14.17 -18.40 -5.45
N SER A 39 -13.13 -18.13 -6.24
CA SER A 39 -11.84 -18.82 -6.10
C SER A 39 -11.10 -18.51 -4.79
N GLN A 40 -11.46 -17.41 -4.11
CA GLN A 40 -10.89 -17.02 -2.81
C GLN A 40 -11.71 -17.54 -1.62
N GLN A 41 -12.85 -18.21 -1.87
CA GLN A 41 -13.68 -18.76 -0.81
C GLN A 41 -13.00 -19.99 -0.19
N THR A 42 -13.00 -20.08 1.13
CA THR A 42 -12.54 -21.27 1.86
C THR A 42 -13.46 -22.47 1.62
N GLU A 43 -12.99 -23.68 1.89
CA GLU A 43 -13.81 -24.90 1.77
C GLU A 43 -15.05 -24.86 2.69
N GLU A 44 -14.94 -24.16 3.81
CA GLU A 44 -16.01 -23.95 4.79
C GLU A 44 -17.01 -22.85 4.38
N GLY A 45 -16.74 -22.12 3.29
CA GLY A 45 -17.68 -21.19 2.68
C GLY A 45 -17.54 -19.72 3.11
N TYR A 46 -16.53 -19.34 3.90
CA TYR A 46 -16.25 -17.95 4.25
C TYR A 46 -15.05 -17.38 3.45
N TRP A 47 -14.87 -16.06 3.48
CA TRP A 47 -13.71 -15.36 2.91
C TRP A 47 -12.82 -14.83 4.02
N VAL A 48 -11.50 -14.92 3.81
CA VAL A 48 -10.49 -14.32 4.68
C VAL A 48 -9.57 -13.47 3.84
N ASP A 49 -9.41 -12.22 4.25
CA ASP A 49 -8.43 -11.33 3.66
C ASP A 49 -7.85 -10.42 4.75
N LYS A 50 -6.82 -9.65 4.39
CA LYS A 50 -6.15 -8.72 5.26
C LYS A 50 -7.04 -7.52 5.55
N LEU A 51 -7.30 -7.29 6.82
CA LEU A 51 -7.86 -6.03 7.31
C LEU A 51 -6.70 -5.09 7.67
N GLU A 52 -6.33 -4.20 6.75
CA GLU A 52 -5.33 -3.18 7.02
C GLU A 52 -5.96 -1.93 7.69
N SER A 53 -5.21 -1.35 8.63
CA SER A 53 -5.56 -0.09 9.32
C SER A 53 -4.34 0.82 9.37
N ASN A 54 -4.26 1.73 10.35
CA ASN A 54 -3.07 2.53 10.62
C ASN A 54 -1.97 1.71 11.32
N ALA A 55 -0.84 2.37 11.62
CA ALA A 55 0.31 1.73 12.26
C ALA A 55 0.17 1.56 13.79
N THR A 56 -0.82 2.18 14.44
CA THR A 56 -0.88 2.27 15.91
C THR A 56 -1.09 0.90 16.55
N ILE A 57 -1.93 0.03 15.97
CA ILE A 57 -2.11 -1.35 16.45
C ILE A 57 -0.77 -2.09 16.58
N THR A 58 0.17 -1.84 15.66
CA THR A 58 1.51 -2.44 15.72
C THR A 58 2.39 -1.78 16.78
N ALA A 59 2.36 -0.45 16.89
CA ALA A 59 3.09 0.30 17.91
C ALA A 59 2.63 -0.08 19.33
N GLU A 60 1.32 -0.14 19.54
CA GLU A 60 0.66 -0.54 20.78
C GLU A 60 0.99 -1.98 21.17
N LEU A 61 1.14 -2.90 20.21
CA LEU A 61 1.61 -4.25 20.51
C LEU A 61 3.06 -4.27 21.03
N ILE A 62 3.93 -3.41 20.50
CA ILE A 62 5.29 -3.24 21.04
C ILE A 62 5.23 -2.68 22.46
N PHE A 63 4.40 -1.66 22.71
CA PHE A 63 4.17 -1.11 24.06
C PHE A 63 3.70 -2.18 25.03
N PHE A 64 2.69 -2.95 24.61
CA PHE A 64 2.14 -4.04 25.40
C PHE A 64 3.24 -5.03 25.80
N MET A 65 3.97 -5.59 24.82
CA MET A 65 5.03 -6.56 25.11
C MET A 65 6.12 -6.00 26.03
N TYR A 66 6.47 -4.73 25.86
CA TYR A 66 7.46 -4.06 26.70
C TYR A 66 6.97 -3.93 28.15
N PHE A 67 5.74 -3.43 28.35
CA PHE A 67 5.19 -3.22 29.69
C PHE A 67 4.82 -4.51 30.43
N THR A 68 4.49 -5.58 29.71
CA THR A 68 4.21 -6.90 30.30
C THR A 68 5.46 -7.76 30.49
N GLY A 69 6.63 -7.31 30.01
CA GLY A 69 7.85 -8.11 30.06
C GLY A 69 7.83 -9.35 29.17
N THR A 70 7.02 -9.35 28.10
CA THR A 70 6.83 -10.48 27.18
C THR A 70 7.45 -10.21 25.81
N VAL A 71 8.58 -9.49 25.79
CA VAL A 71 9.27 -9.15 24.53
C VAL A 71 9.83 -10.41 23.88
N GLU A 72 9.38 -10.68 22.66
CA GLU A 72 9.89 -11.73 21.80
C GLU A 72 10.73 -11.10 20.69
N ALA A 73 12.04 -11.38 20.65
CA ALA A 73 12.99 -10.64 19.78
C ALA A 73 12.62 -10.70 18.29
N GLU A 74 12.34 -11.89 17.75
CA GLU A 74 12.00 -12.05 16.33
C GLU A 74 10.70 -11.33 15.96
N LYS A 75 9.70 -11.38 16.85
CA LYS A 75 8.43 -10.70 16.65
C LYS A 75 8.61 -9.19 16.70
N GLN A 76 9.36 -8.69 17.69
CA GLN A 76 9.68 -7.28 17.82
C GLN A 76 10.40 -6.74 16.58
N GLU A 77 11.35 -7.50 16.03
CA GLU A 77 12.06 -7.13 14.80
C GLU A 77 11.09 -6.98 13.62
N LYS A 78 10.18 -7.95 13.41
CA LYS A 78 9.18 -7.88 12.33
C LYS A 78 8.22 -6.69 12.50
N LEU A 79 7.80 -6.39 13.74
CA LEU A 79 6.93 -5.25 14.02
C LEU A 79 7.66 -3.92 13.75
N ALA A 80 8.93 -3.80 14.14
CA ALA A 80 9.74 -2.63 13.86
C ALA A 80 9.94 -2.42 12.35
N GLN A 81 10.26 -3.48 11.61
CA GLN A 81 10.38 -3.42 10.15
C GLN A 81 9.06 -3.00 9.48
N TYR A 82 7.92 -3.49 9.97
CA TYR A 82 6.61 -3.08 9.48
C TYR A 82 6.34 -1.59 9.73
N LEU A 83 6.65 -1.08 10.92
CA LEU A 83 6.51 0.35 11.22
C LEU A 83 7.37 1.20 10.27
N LEU A 84 8.64 0.85 10.07
CA LEU A 84 9.52 1.55 9.12
C LEU A 84 8.98 1.48 7.68
N TYR A 85 8.46 0.34 7.26
CA TYR A 85 7.84 0.16 5.94
C TYR A 85 6.60 1.06 5.74
N LYS A 86 5.80 1.26 6.78
CA LYS A 86 4.61 2.13 6.72
C LYS A 86 4.94 3.62 6.87
N GLN A 87 6.18 3.99 7.16
CA GLN A 87 6.60 5.39 7.27
C GLN A 87 6.51 6.07 5.89
N ARG A 88 5.94 7.28 5.86
CA ARG A 88 5.90 8.11 4.67
C ARG A 88 7.28 8.74 4.36
N GLU A 89 7.40 9.29 3.15
CA GLU A 89 8.59 10.04 2.74
C GLU A 89 8.84 11.28 3.61
N ASP A 90 7.76 11.95 4.06
CA ASP A 90 7.80 13.06 5.02
C ASP A 90 8.18 12.64 6.44
N GLY A 91 8.25 11.34 6.74
CA GLY A 91 8.62 10.80 8.04
C GLY A 91 7.43 10.45 8.95
N SER A 92 6.21 10.82 8.58
CA SER A 92 5.00 10.60 9.39
C SER A 92 4.35 9.22 9.16
N TRP A 93 3.38 8.89 10.03
CA TRP A 93 2.45 7.77 9.85
C TRP A 93 1.00 8.27 9.79
N PRO A 94 0.28 8.05 8.67
CA PRO A 94 -1.09 8.53 8.50
C PRO A 94 -2.13 7.57 9.09
N LEU A 95 -3.38 8.02 9.24
CA LEU A 95 -4.51 7.18 9.66
C LEU A 95 -5.04 6.23 8.58
N TYR A 96 -4.80 6.56 7.30
CA TYR A 96 -5.24 5.76 6.16
C TYR A 96 -4.25 5.92 4.98
N PHE A 97 -4.34 5.01 4.01
CA PHE A 97 -3.44 5.01 2.85
C PHE A 97 -3.51 6.34 2.08
N GLY A 98 -2.36 6.99 1.90
CA GLY A 98 -2.26 8.28 1.22
C GLY A 98 -2.76 9.49 2.03
N GLY A 99 -3.19 9.31 3.28
CA GLY A 99 -3.62 10.39 4.16
C GLY A 99 -2.49 11.34 4.59
N PRO A 100 -2.82 12.49 5.18
CA PRO A 100 -1.84 13.45 5.71
C PRO A 100 -1.13 12.89 6.95
N CYS A 101 -0.08 13.59 7.39
CA CYS A 101 0.55 13.35 8.69
C CYS A 101 -0.51 13.34 9.81
N ASP A 102 -0.44 12.33 10.68
CA ASP A 102 -1.20 12.26 11.92
C ASP A 102 -0.25 12.23 13.11
N ILE A 103 -0.42 13.18 14.03
CA ILE A 103 0.49 13.37 15.15
C ILE A 103 0.47 12.20 16.14
N ASN A 104 -0.70 11.63 16.41
CA ASN A 104 -0.84 10.54 17.36
C ASN A 104 -0.15 9.28 16.83
N SER A 105 -0.49 8.88 15.61
CA SER A 105 0.09 7.73 14.93
C SER A 105 1.61 7.87 14.75
N THR A 106 2.10 9.08 14.44
CA THR A 106 3.53 9.35 14.30
C THR A 106 4.29 9.25 15.62
N VAL A 107 3.76 9.84 16.69
CA VAL A 107 4.40 9.78 18.03
C VAL A 107 4.43 8.35 18.57
N GLU A 108 3.34 7.59 18.41
CA GLU A 108 3.28 6.20 18.85
C GLU A 108 4.26 5.32 18.07
N SER A 109 4.28 5.45 16.74
CA SER A 109 5.22 4.70 15.89
C SER A 109 6.68 5.05 16.21
N TYR A 110 6.99 6.33 16.39
CA TYR A 110 8.32 6.78 16.81
C TYR A 110 8.74 6.19 18.15
N MET A 111 7.86 6.25 19.16
CA MET A 111 8.16 5.71 20.49
C MET A 111 8.34 4.20 20.45
N ALA A 112 7.52 3.48 19.69
CA ALA A 112 7.63 2.03 19.54
C ALA A 112 8.98 1.64 18.91
N LEU A 113 9.42 2.34 17.86
CA LEU A 113 10.73 2.13 17.24
C LEU A 113 11.88 2.40 18.22
N LYS A 114 11.78 3.43 19.08
CA LYS A 114 12.78 3.64 20.14
C LYS A 114 12.84 2.49 21.13
N LEU A 115 11.69 1.93 21.53
CA LEU A 115 11.64 0.80 22.47
C LEU A 115 12.24 -0.48 21.89
N THR A 116 12.22 -0.65 20.56
CA THR A 116 12.88 -1.78 19.92
C THR A 116 14.40 -1.62 19.78
N GLY A 117 14.95 -0.46 20.17
CA GLY A 117 16.38 -0.16 20.16
C GLY A 117 16.86 0.67 18.97
N ILE A 118 15.94 1.15 18.12
CA ILE A 118 16.32 2.04 17.02
C ILE A 118 16.76 3.40 17.58
N SER A 119 17.95 3.84 17.19
CA SER A 119 18.50 5.12 17.64
C SER A 119 17.68 6.29 17.10
N ALA A 120 17.45 7.28 17.96
CA ALA A 120 16.77 8.54 17.59
C ALA A 120 17.53 9.37 16.53
N ASP A 121 18.79 9.02 16.27
CA ASP A 121 19.65 9.67 15.29
C ASP A 121 19.59 9.00 13.91
N GLN A 122 18.91 7.86 13.76
CA GLN A 122 18.73 7.25 12.44
C GLN A 122 17.90 8.19 11.53
N PRO A 123 18.14 8.18 10.21
CA PRO A 123 17.46 9.07 9.28
C PRO A 123 15.93 9.00 9.35
N GLU A 124 15.36 7.80 9.48
CA GLU A 124 13.93 7.53 9.64
C GLU A 124 13.37 8.19 10.90
N MET A 125 14.10 8.08 12.00
CA MET A 125 13.73 8.67 13.29
C MET A 125 13.86 10.19 13.28
N THR A 126 14.85 10.74 12.59
CA THR A 126 15.01 12.18 12.43
C THR A 126 13.87 12.78 11.60
N ARG A 127 13.54 12.16 10.46
CA ARG A 127 12.38 12.58 9.64
C ARG A 127 11.08 12.55 10.46
N ALA A 128 10.83 11.47 11.21
CA ALA A 128 9.64 11.37 12.06
C ALA A 128 9.52 12.48 13.12
N ARG A 129 10.65 12.97 13.65
CA ARG A 129 10.68 14.04 14.65
C ARG A 129 10.44 15.43 14.03
N GLU A 130 10.72 15.58 12.74
CA GLU A 130 10.59 16.82 11.98
C GLU A 130 9.29 16.91 11.17
N ALA A 131 8.51 15.82 11.13
CA ALA A 131 7.27 15.66 10.36
C ALA A 131 6.06 16.43 10.93
#